data_AF-A0A257LWP7-F1
#
_entry.id   AF-A0A257LWP7-F1
#
_cell.length_a   1.000
_cell.length_b   1.000
_cell.length_c   1.000
_cell.angle_alpha   90.00
_cell.angle_beta   90.00
_cell.angle_gamma   90.00
#
_symmetry.space_group_name_H-M   'P 1'
#
loop_
_entity.id
_entity.type
_entity.pdbx_description
1 polymer ?
#
loop_
_entity_poly.entity_id
_entity_poly.type
_entity_poly.pdbx_seq_one_letter_code
_entity_poly.pdbx_strand_id
1 'polypeptide(L)'
;IDHPTYEGSAESILTISNQNPPAQITFEDWLSENFTTQERQDPAITSLTADPENDGQSNLIEYAFGFDPKSNATPSDRSALLRMGGITAQTNSVVFEIPSDARADLTFIVQGSNDLTTSSWREVARRQGNGGWTGSAEVFTAPPSAGRTQILVTESRQPPLLSSQFYRIQVVRNP
;
A
#
# COMPACT_ATOMS: atom_id res chain seq x y z
N ILE A 1 52.23 -7.54 37.03
CA ILE A 1 51.41 -8.55 36.34
C ILE A 1 50.03 -7.94 36.27
N ASP A 2 49.69 -7.39 35.11
CA ASP A 2 48.42 -6.74 34.82
C ASP A 2 47.27 -7.73 34.95
N HIS A 3 46.19 -7.33 35.60
CA HIS A 3 44.90 -8.01 35.56
C HIS A 3 44.00 -7.29 34.55
N PRO A 4 43.58 -7.91 33.45
CA PRO A 4 42.52 -7.34 32.63
C PRO A 4 41.17 -7.62 33.31
N THR A 5 40.53 -6.59 33.85
CA THR A 5 39.10 -6.61 34.17
C THR A 5 38.32 -6.45 32.87
N TYR A 6 37.74 -7.53 32.39
CA TYR A 6 36.83 -7.51 31.24
C TYR A 6 35.43 -7.12 31.75
N GLU A 7 35.11 -5.82 31.75
CA GLU A 7 33.72 -5.37 31.95
C GLU A 7 32.93 -5.61 30.65
N GLY A 8 32.42 -6.83 30.51
CA GLY A 8 31.46 -7.15 29.46
C GLY A 8 30.05 -6.81 29.92
N SER A 9 29.49 -5.68 29.49
CA SER A 9 28.04 -5.48 29.50
C SER A 9 27.44 -6.29 28.35
N ALA A 10 26.82 -7.44 28.66
CA ALA A 10 25.98 -8.14 27.70
C ALA A 10 24.55 -7.62 27.85
N GLU A 11 24.12 -6.72 26.97
CA GLU A 11 22.68 -6.48 26.80
C GLU A 11 22.11 -7.57 25.90
N SER A 12 21.47 -8.55 26.52
CA SER A 12 20.62 -9.51 25.82
C SER A 12 19.23 -8.90 25.69
N ILE A 13 18.94 -8.25 24.56
CA ILE A 13 17.54 -7.93 24.23
C ILE A 13 16.87 -9.24 23.80
N LEU A 14 16.09 -9.82 24.72
CA LEU A 14 15.19 -10.92 24.39
C LEU A 14 13.96 -10.34 23.68
N THR A 15 14.01 -10.20 22.36
CA THR A 15 12.81 -9.89 21.58
C THR A 15 11.96 -11.15 21.47
N ILE A 16 10.99 -11.31 22.37
CA ILE A 16 9.90 -12.28 22.17
C ILE A 16 8.95 -11.66 21.13
N SER A 17 9.17 -11.93 19.84
CA SER A 17 8.15 -11.64 18.84
C SER A 17 7.11 -12.77 18.85
N ASN A 18 6.09 -12.68 19.70
CA ASN A 18 4.86 -13.45 19.52
C ASN A 18 4.03 -12.82 18.38
N GLN A 19 4.60 -12.72 17.20
CA GLN A 19 3.86 -12.34 16.00
C GLN A 19 4.00 -13.52 15.06
N ASN A 20 2.98 -14.38 15.05
CA ASN A 20 2.70 -15.12 13.83
C ASN A 20 2.62 -14.05 12.74
N PRO A 21 3.46 -14.08 11.69
CA PRO A 21 3.40 -13.07 10.65
C PRO A 21 1.94 -13.01 10.16
N PRO A 22 1.40 -11.81 9.87
CA PRO A 22 0.06 -11.71 9.33
C PRO A 22 -0.06 -12.65 8.13
N ALA A 23 -1.18 -13.38 8.07
CA ALA A 23 -1.45 -14.30 6.98
C ALA A 23 -1.18 -13.58 5.66
N GLN A 24 -0.35 -14.20 4.83
CA GLN A 24 -0.03 -13.70 3.50
C GLN A 24 -1.16 -14.15 2.60
N ILE A 25 -1.85 -13.23 1.96
CA ILE A 25 -2.82 -13.54 0.92
C ILE A 25 -2.16 -13.18 -0.41
N THR A 26 -2.11 -14.14 -1.33
CA THR A 26 -1.73 -13.92 -2.73
C THR A 26 -2.96 -13.63 -3.60
N PHE A 27 -2.78 -13.12 -4.82
CA PHE A 27 -3.90 -12.94 -5.73
C PHE A 27 -4.63 -14.26 -6.03
N GLU A 28 -3.91 -15.38 -6.13
CA GLU A 28 -4.52 -16.71 -6.34
C GLU A 28 -5.34 -17.20 -5.15
N ASP A 29 -4.90 -16.90 -3.92
CA ASP A 29 -5.67 -17.20 -2.70
C ASP A 29 -6.97 -16.38 -2.70
N TRP A 30 -6.86 -15.08 -2.95
CA TRP A 30 -8.01 -14.18 -3.06
C TRP A 30 -8.99 -14.61 -4.16
N LEU A 31 -8.50 -15.05 -5.32
CA LEU A 31 -9.34 -15.62 -6.36
C LEU A 31 -10.09 -16.86 -5.88
N SER A 32 -9.41 -17.74 -5.14
CA SER A 32 -10.00 -18.99 -4.63
C SER A 32 -11.03 -18.75 -3.53
N GLU A 33 -10.89 -17.65 -2.77
CA GLU A 33 -11.83 -17.24 -1.73
C GLU A 33 -13.08 -16.55 -2.29
N ASN A 34 -12.95 -15.76 -3.35
CA ASN A 34 -14.04 -14.92 -3.86
C ASN A 34 -14.79 -15.52 -5.06
N PHE A 35 -14.13 -16.39 -5.83
CA PHE A 35 -14.68 -16.92 -7.08
C PHE A 35 -14.81 -18.45 -7.07
N THR A 36 -15.91 -18.91 -7.64
CA THR A 36 -16.15 -20.34 -7.89
C THR A 36 -15.13 -20.91 -8.88
N THR A 37 -14.98 -22.23 -8.88
CA THR A 37 -14.11 -22.91 -9.86
C THR A 37 -14.50 -22.62 -11.30
N GLN A 38 -15.78 -22.37 -11.60
CA GLN A 38 -16.25 -22.02 -12.95
C GLN A 38 -15.89 -20.58 -13.32
N GLU A 39 -16.12 -19.61 -12.43
CA GLU A 39 -15.77 -18.20 -12.65
C GLU A 39 -14.27 -18.01 -12.87
N ARG A 40 -13.42 -18.77 -12.15
CA ARG A 40 -11.95 -18.75 -12.34
C ARG A 40 -11.48 -19.28 -13.69
N GLN A 41 -12.35 -19.88 -14.50
CA GLN A 41 -12.04 -20.23 -15.89
C GLN A 41 -12.35 -19.10 -16.88
N ASP A 42 -12.97 -18.01 -16.43
CA ASP A 42 -13.32 -16.86 -17.27
C ASP A 42 -12.41 -15.65 -16.97
N PRO A 43 -11.49 -15.31 -17.88
CA PRO A 43 -10.61 -14.14 -17.72
C PRO A 43 -11.36 -12.80 -17.73
N ALA A 44 -12.55 -12.74 -18.34
CA ALA A 44 -13.38 -11.53 -18.29
C ALA A 44 -13.93 -11.27 -16.87
N ILE A 45 -13.91 -12.30 -16.01
CA ILE A 45 -14.32 -12.21 -14.61
C ILE A 45 -13.10 -12.07 -13.69
N THR A 46 -12.01 -12.81 -13.95
CA THR A 46 -10.93 -13.03 -12.96
C THR A 46 -9.56 -12.48 -13.34
N SER A 47 -9.40 -11.88 -14.53
CA SER A 47 -8.15 -11.23 -14.89
C SER A 47 -7.88 -10.01 -13.99
N LEU A 48 -6.61 -9.62 -13.84
CA LEU A 48 -6.21 -8.47 -13.02
C LEU A 48 -6.91 -7.17 -13.42
N THR A 49 -7.27 -7.02 -14.71
CA THR A 49 -7.91 -5.84 -15.28
C THR A 49 -9.41 -5.99 -15.48
N ALA A 50 -9.99 -7.15 -15.16
CA ALA A 50 -11.44 -7.34 -15.23
C ALA A 50 -12.14 -6.50 -14.15
N ASP A 51 -13.31 -6.00 -14.49
CA ASP A 51 -14.26 -5.27 -13.63
C ASP A 51 -15.66 -5.89 -13.89
N PRO A 52 -15.96 -7.05 -13.27
CA PRO A 52 -17.20 -7.80 -13.50
C PRO A 52 -18.47 -7.00 -13.17
N GLU A 53 -18.39 -6.16 -12.14
CA GLU A 53 -19.47 -5.34 -11.58
C GLU A 53 -19.66 -4.01 -12.33
N ASN A 54 -18.68 -3.61 -13.15
CA ASN A 54 -18.65 -2.36 -13.93
C ASN A 54 -18.72 -1.11 -13.06
N ASP A 55 -18.02 -1.10 -11.93
CA ASP A 55 -17.99 0.02 -10.99
C ASP A 55 -16.77 0.95 -11.17
N GLY A 56 -15.86 0.57 -12.08
CA GLY A 56 -14.62 1.26 -12.40
C GLY A 56 -13.39 0.73 -11.65
N GLN A 57 -13.52 -0.33 -10.87
CA GLN A 57 -12.42 -0.96 -10.12
C GLN A 57 -12.08 -2.31 -10.72
N SER A 58 -10.83 -2.47 -11.12
CA SER A 58 -10.35 -3.77 -11.57
C SER A 58 -10.10 -4.70 -10.39
N ASN A 59 -10.13 -6.02 -10.62
CA ASN A 59 -9.73 -7.03 -9.63
C ASN A 59 -8.37 -6.76 -8.95
N LEU A 60 -7.40 -6.16 -9.63
CA LEU A 60 -6.12 -5.79 -9.00
C LEU A 60 -6.29 -4.72 -7.91
N ILE A 61 -7.19 -3.75 -8.11
CA ILE A 61 -7.51 -2.73 -7.12
C ILE A 61 -8.35 -3.35 -6.01
N GLU A 62 -9.35 -4.15 -6.35
CA GLU A 62 -10.19 -4.86 -5.38
C GLU A 62 -9.33 -5.72 -4.44
N TYR A 63 -8.41 -6.50 -5.01
CA TYR A 63 -7.41 -7.28 -4.30
C TYR A 63 -6.49 -6.41 -3.43
N ALA A 64 -5.93 -5.33 -3.99
CA ALA A 64 -4.94 -4.51 -3.29
C ALA A 64 -5.52 -3.74 -2.09
N PHE A 65 -6.79 -3.36 -2.17
CA PHE A 65 -7.47 -2.57 -1.14
C PHE A 65 -8.46 -3.39 -0.30
N GLY A 66 -8.62 -4.68 -0.61
CA GLY A 66 -9.49 -5.62 0.11
C GLY A 66 -10.96 -5.24 0.01
N PHE A 67 -11.39 -4.99 -1.21
CA PHE A 67 -12.78 -4.74 -1.58
C PHE A 67 -13.43 -6.05 -2.06
N ASP A 68 -14.75 -6.06 -2.21
CA ASP A 68 -15.52 -7.22 -2.64
C ASP A 68 -15.69 -7.20 -4.17
N PRO A 69 -15.06 -8.13 -4.92
CA PRO A 69 -15.08 -8.11 -6.39
C PRO A 69 -16.40 -8.61 -7.00
N LYS A 70 -17.44 -8.79 -6.17
CA LYS A 70 -18.78 -9.19 -6.61
C LYS A 70 -19.84 -8.13 -6.27
N SER A 71 -19.40 -6.99 -5.74
CA SER A 71 -20.26 -5.90 -5.30
C SER A 71 -19.67 -4.55 -5.70
N ASN A 72 -20.50 -3.61 -6.14
CA ASN A 72 -20.03 -2.25 -6.42
C ASN A 72 -19.39 -1.61 -5.18
N ALA A 73 -18.35 -0.79 -5.39
CA ALA A 73 -17.65 -0.04 -4.36
C ALA A 73 -18.62 0.68 -3.43
N THR A 74 -18.44 0.44 -2.15
CA THR A 74 -19.15 1.19 -1.12
C THR A 74 -18.52 2.57 -0.92
N PRO A 75 -19.20 3.52 -0.24
CA PRO A 75 -18.55 4.77 0.19
C PRO A 75 -17.29 4.53 1.05
N SER A 76 -17.28 3.46 1.86
CA SER A 76 -16.12 3.06 2.66
C SER A 76 -14.94 2.61 1.78
N ASP A 77 -15.19 1.87 0.71
CA ASP A 77 -14.12 1.44 -0.22
C ASP A 77 -13.51 2.64 -0.93
N ARG A 78 -14.35 3.52 -1.47
CA ARG A 78 -13.89 4.77 -2.09
C ARG A 78 -13.10 5.65 -1.12
N SER A 79 -13.43 5.62 0.18
CA SER A 79 -12.68 6.37 1.19
C SER A 79 -11.28 5.79 1.49
N ALA A 80 -11.08 4.50 1.25
CA ALA A 80 -9.79 3.83 1.42
C ALA A 80 -8.82 4.08 0.27
N LEU A 81 -9.33 4.44 -0.91
CA LEU A 81 -8.49 4.85 -2.03
C LEU A 81 -7.73 6.16 -1.73
N LEU A 82 -6.73 6.43 -2.56
CA LEU A 82 -5.85 7.59 -2.42
C LEU A 82 -6.66 8.90 -2.44
N ARG A 83 -6.51 9.69 -1.37
CA ARG A 83 -7.09 11.02 -1.25
C ARG A 83 -6.11 11.99 -0.63
N MET A 84 -6.38 13.29 -0.75
CA MET A 84 -5.58 14.31 -0.06
C MET A 84 -5.74 14.18 1.46
N GLY A 85 -4.61 14.11 2.17
CA GLY A 85 -4.53 14.11 3.63
C GLY A 85 -4.29 15.50 4.22
N GLY A 86 -3.71 16.42 3.44
CA GLY A 86 -3.49 17.80 3.87
C GLY A 86 -2.59 18.56 2.90
N ILE A 87 -2.68 19.89 2.93
CA ILE A 87 -1.81 20.80 2.20
C ILE A 87 -1.37 21.89 3.17
N THR A 88 -0.06 22.11 3.24
CA THR A 88 0.54 23.22 3.97
C THR A 88 1.41 24.05 3.02
N ALA A 89 2.01 25.12 3.54
CA ALA A 89 3.00 25.88 2.78
C ALA A 89 4.26 25.05 2.46
N GLN A 90 4.56 24.01 3.26
CA GLN A 90 5.80 23.22 3.16
C GLN A 90 5.58 21.77 2.73
N THR A 91 4.35 21.24 2.79
CA THR A 91 4.09 19.82 2.56
C THR A 91 2.75 19.60 1.86
N ASN A 92 2.71 18.52 1.09
CA ASN A 92 1.46 17.90 0.65
C ASN A 92 1.42 16.50 1.23
N SER A 93 0.26 16.08 1.71
CA SER A 93 0.07 14.72 2.18
C SER A 93 -1.07 14.05 1.43
N VAL A 94 -0.90 12.77 1.14
CA VAL A 94 -1.95 11.88 0.66
C VAL A 94 -2.12 10.72 1.63
N VAL A 95 -3.34 10.22 1.71
CA VAL A 95 -3.72 9.14 2.61
C VAL A 95 -4.51 8.09 1.85
N PHE A 96 -4.29 6.84 2.19
CA PHE A 96 -5.06 5.68 1.72
C PHE A 96 -5.01 4.60 2.79
N GLU A 97 -5.83 3.57 2.63
CA GLU A 97 -5.94 2.46 3.56
C GLU A 97 -5.78 1.16 2.81
N ILE A 98 -4.94 0.26 3.33
CA ILE A 98 -4.75 -1.09 2.79
C ILE A 98 -5.22 -2.12 3.82
N PRO A 99 -5.57 -3.34 3.39
CA PRO A 99 -5.85 -4.42 4.32
C PRO A 99 -4.68 -4.67 5.27
N SER A 100 -4.99 -5.11 6.49
CA SER A 100 -3.98 -5.40 7.53
C SER A 100 -3.29 -6.75 7.34
N ASP A 101 -3.94 -7.66 6.60
CA ASP A 101 -3.30 -8.83 6.04
C ASP A 101 -2.29 -8.43 4.96
N ALA A 102 -1.31 -9.29 4.76
CA ALA A 102 -0.15 -8.96 4.00
C ALA A 102 -0.29 -9.41 2.54
N ARG A 103 -0.02 -8.49 1.60
CA ARG A 103 -0.07 -8.72 0.15
C ARG A 103 1.36 -8.76 -0.40
N ALA A 104 2.06 -9.86 -0.14
CA ALA A 104 3.49 -9.98 -0.47
C ALA A 104 3.78 -9.89 -1.98
N ASP A 105 2.80 -10.27 -2.81
CA ASP A 105 2.88 -10.24 -4.27
C ASP A 105 2.52 -8.87 -4.87
N LEU A 106 2.36 -7.82 -4.05
CA LEU A 106 2.08 -6.47 -4.54
C LEU A 106 3.25 -5.50 -4.35
N THR A 107 3.31 -4.51 -5.22
CA THR A 107 4.08 -3.28 -5.01
C THR A 107 3.15 -2.09 -5.13
N PHE A 108 3.10 -1.29 -4.07
CA PHE A 108 2.41 -0.02 -4.05
C PHE A 108 3.40 1.09 -4.36
N ILE A 109 3.09 1.93 -5.34
CA ILE A 109 3.92 3.06 -5.75
C ILE A 109 3.04 4.32 -5.72
N VAL A 110 3.27 5.20 -4.76
CA VAL A 110 2.68 6.54 -4.74
C VAL A 110 3.52 7.41 -5.66
N GLN A 111 2.86 8.07 -6.61
CA GLN A 111 3.51 8.90 -7.61
C GLN A 111 2.96 10.32 -7.58
N GLY A 112 3.84 11.29 -7.83
CA GLY A 112 3.53 12.70 -7.93
C GLY A 112 3.75 13.20 -9.37
N SER A 113 2.92 14.14 -9.82
CA SER A 113 3.09 14.82 -11.11
C SER A 113 2.76 16.29 -10.96
N ASN A 114 3.32 17.13 -11.83
CA ASN A 114 3.10 18.58 -11.79
C ASN A 114 2.14 19.05 -12.90
N ASP A 115 1.85 18.20 -13.88
CA ASP A 115 1.15 18.56 -15.12
C ASP A 115 0.24 17.46 -15.71
N LEU A 116 0.08 16.33 -15.01
CA LEU A 116 -0.68 15.14 -15.44
C LEU A 116 -0.18 14.44 -16.71
N THR A 117 0.92 14.88 -17.31
CA THR A 117 1.49 14.20 -18.48
C THR A 117 2.08 12.85 -18.11
N THR A 118 1.99 11.86 -19.02
CA THR A 118 2.44 10.49 -18.75
C THR A 118 3.91 10.41 -18.32
N SER A 119 4.75 11.31 -18.83
CA SER A 119 6.19 11.35 -18.53
C SER A 119 6.56 12.09 -17.23
N SER A 120 5.64 12.81 -16.59
CA SER A 120 5.94 13.63 -15.41
C SER A 120 5.68 12.94 -14.07
N TRP A 121 5.12 11.73 -14.09
CA TRP A 121 4.89 10.94 -12.89
C TRP A 121 6.22 10.45 -12.30
N ARG A 122 6.60 11.00 -11.15
CA ARG A 122 7.76 10.56 -10.36
C ARG A 122 7.30 9.68 -9.21
N GLU A 123 8.10 8.72 -8.83
CA GLU A 123 7.91 7.98 -7.58
C GLU A 123 8.14 8.89 -6.37
N VAL A 124 7.21 8.82 -5.42
CA VAL A 124 7.24 9.57 -4.16
C VAL A 124 7.45 8.62 -2.99
N ALA A 125 6.75 7.48 -3.01
CA ALA A 125 6.92 6.39 -2.06
C ALA A 125 6.65 5.04 -2.72
N ARG A 126 7.37 4.00 -2.29
CA ARG A 126 7.24 2.62 -2.75
C ARG A 126 7.27 1.65 -1.58
N ARG A 127 6.39 0.66 -1.62
CA ARG A 127 6.42 -0.52 -0.76
C ARG A 127 6.32 -1.78 -1.61
N GLN A 128 7.33 -2.64 -1.53
CA GLN A 128 7.33 -3.95 -2.17
C GLN A 128 7.01 -5.03 -1.14
N GLY A 129 5.98 -5.82 -1.42
CA GLY A 129 5.44 -6.83 -0.52
C GLY A 129 5.22 -6.27 0.89
N ASN A 130 5.82 -6.94 1.88
CA ASN A 130 5.73 -6.53 3.29
C ASN A 130 6.92 -5.72 3.79
N GLY A 131 7.78 -5.26 2.87
CA GLY A 131 8.88 -4.39 3.23
C GLY A 131 8.41 -3.05 3.81
N GLY A 132 9.38 -2.28 4.30
CA GLY A 132 9.17 -0.89 4.65
C GLY A 132 8.91 -0.02 3.42
N TRP A 133 8.35 1.16 3.65
CA TRP A 133 8.25 2.19 2.63
C TRP A 133 9.64 2.80 2.34
N THR A 134 9.91 3.04 1.07
CA THR A 134 11.11 3.71 0.55
C THR A 134 10.68 4.87 -0.35
N GLY A 135 11.55 5.83 -0.63
CA GLY A 135 11.25 6.98 -1.50
C GLY A 135 11.68 8.31 -0.91
N SER A 136 11.21 9.40 -1.51
CA SER A 136 11.54 10.76 -1.09
C SER A 136 10.58 11.35 -0.06
N ALA A 137 9.38 10.77 0.09
CA ALA A 137 8.41 11.20 1.08
C ALA A 137 8.60 10.52 2.43
N GLU A 138 8.18 11.21 3.48
CA GLU A 138 7.98 10.60 4.79
C GLU A 138 6.69 9.77 4.76
N VAL A 139 6.74 8.54 5.25
CA VAL A 139 5.57 7.67 5.30
C VAL A 139 5.29 7.23 6.72
N PHE A 140 4.10 7.55 7.20
CA PHE A 140 3.58 7.06 8.47
C PHE A 140 2.56 5.95 8.22
N THR A 141 2.74 4.82 8.90
CA THR A 141 1.83 3.67 8.88
C THR A 141 1.17 3.58 10.26
N ALA A 142 -0.14 3.82 10.31
CA ALA A 142 -0.89 3.73 11.55
C ALA A 142 -1.01 2.26 12.03
N PRO A 143 -1.20 2.00 13.34
CA PRO A 143 -1.58 0.68 13.81
C PRO A 143 -2.88 0.20 13.11
N PRO A 144 -3.02 -1.10 12.81
CA PRO A 144 -4.24 -1.63 12.21
C PRO A 144 -5.49 -1.32 13.05
N SER A 145 -6.56 -0.91 12.38
CA SER A 145 -7.88 -0.66 12.98
C SER A 145 -8.95 -1.22 12.06
N ALA A 146 -9.90 -1.97 12.61
CA ALA A 146 -10.99 -2.61 11.85
C ALA A 146 -10.50 -3.41 10.62
N GLY A 147 -9.36 -4.10 10.72
CA GLY A 147 -8.80 -4.92 9.64
C GLY A 147 -8.07 -4.13 8.53
N ARG A 148 -7.94 -2.81 8.66
CA ARG A 148 -7.21 -1.95 7.72
C ARG A 148 -6.08 -1.18 8.38
N THR A 149 -5.12 -0.77 7.58
CA THR A 149 -3.94 0.01 7.96
C THR A 149 -3.95 1.32 7.17
N GLN A 150 -3.99 2.44 7.87
CA GLN A 150 -3.92 3.76 7.22
C GLN A 150 -2.46 4.14 6.94
N ILE A 151 -2.21 4.59 5.71
CA ILE A 151 -0.92 5.03 5.23
C ILE A 151 -1.01 6.53 4.92
N LEU A 152 -0.19 7.34 5.59
CA LEU A 152 -0.04 8.76 5.32
C LEU A 152 1.32 9.00 4.67
N VAL A 153 1.32 9.49 3.44
CA VAL A 153 2.53 9.86 2.68
C VAL A 153 2.62 11.37 2.63
N THR A 154 3.71 11.93 3.16
CA THR A 154 3.95 13.37 3.23
C THR A 154 5.17 13.74 2.40
N GLU A 155 4.95 14.51 1.35
CA GLU A 155 5.99 15.01 0.46
C GLU A 155 6.31 16.48 0.76
N SER A 156 7.59 16.80 0.92
CA SER A 156 8.04 18.19 1.08
C SER A 156 7.86 18.97 -0.22
N ARG A 157 7.35 20.19 -0.10
CA ARG A 157 7.29 21.19 -1.18
C ARG A 157 8.52 22.07 -1.09
N GLN A 158 9.45 21.89 -2.02
CA GLN A 158 10.62 22.75 -2.15
C GLN A 158 10.32 23.93 -3.08
N PRO A 159 10.77 25.16 -2.77
CA PRO A 159 10.70 26.28 -3.70
C PRO A 159 11.51 26.03 -4.99
N PRO A 160 11.07 26.55 -6.16
CA PRO A 160 9.82 27.29 -6.36
C PRO A 160 8.61 26.36 -6.27
N LEU A 161 7.60 26.78 -5.49
CA LEU A 161 6.37 26.02 -5.36
C LEU A 161 5.70 25.92 -6.72
N LEU A 162 5.48 24.69 -7.18
CA LEU A 162 4.80 24.43 -8.43
C LEU A 162 3.32 24.78 -8.29
N SER A 163 2.74 25.32 -9.36
CA SER A 163 1.34 25.76 -9.40
C SER A 163 0.35 24.61 -9.28
N SER A 164 0.78 23.39 -9.55
CA SER A 164 -0.05 22.18 -9.43
C SER A 164 0.80 20.99 -9.02
N GLN A 165 0.22 20.14 -8.19
CA GLN A 165 0.80 18.87 -7.77
C GLN A 165 -0.34 17.86 -7.69
N PHE A 166 -0.21 16.77 -8.42
CA PHE A 166 -1.15 15.68 -8.55
C PHE A 166 -0.53 14.43 -7.95
N TYR A 167 -1.38 13.54 -7.46
CA TYR A 167 -0.97 12.27 -6.89
C TYR A 167 -1.80 11.13 -7.47
N ARG A 168 -1.17 9.98 -7.65
CA ARG A 168 -1.83 8.71 -7.95
C ARG A 168 -1.14 7.59 -7.19
N ILE A 169 -1.84 6.48 -7.04
CA ILE A 169 -1.25 5.23 -6.59
C ILE A 169 -1.25 4.25 -7.74
N GLN A 170 -0.10 3.65 -8.00
CA GLN A 170 0.06 2.55 -8.93
C GLN A 170 0.24 1.27 -8.12
N VAL A 171 -0.54 0.25 -8.44
CA VAL A 171 -0.39 -1.09 -7.89
C VAL A 171 0.21 -1.98 -8.98
N VAL A 172 1.24 -2.73 -8.64
CA VAL A 172 1.88 -3.71 -9.53
C VAL A 172 1.86 -5.05 -8.83
N ARG A 173 1.38 -6.09 -9.52
CA ARG A 173 1.53 -7.46 -9.06
C ARG A 173 2.89 -8.00 -9.49
N ASN A 174 3.64 -8.54 -8.53
CA ASN A 174 4.88 -9.26 -8.75
C ASN A 174 4.58 -10.76 -8.76
N PRO A 175 5.07 -11.51 -9.77
CA PRO A 175 4.97 -12.97 -9.79
C PRO A 175 5.85 -13.65 -8.73
#